data_AF-A0A1I5XCS0-F1
#
_entry.id   AF-A0A1I5XCS0-F1
#
_cell.length_a   1.000
_cell.length_b   1.000
_cell.length_c   1.000
_cell.angle_alpha   90.00
_cell.angle_beta   90.00
_cell.angle_gamma   90.00
#
_symmetry.space_group_name_H-M   'P 1'
#
loop_
_entity.id
_entity.type
_entity.pdbx_description
1 polymer ?
#
loop_
_entity_poly.entity_id
_entity_poly.type
_entity_poly.pdbx_seq_one_letter_code
_entity_poly.pdbx_strand_id
1 'polypeptide(L)'
;MSAQLIYDLVPLGAIIRFSDGTPRPPERHRKKLAAWGHRNNGGRLIQKRAERRVGNTVIGATITLHVGDYGGGVVVLRVHRTFSVDSDLRFVVTERPRVGAVRVLSRPGEDAELVYLASSRADAEIWLQSHGYPDAVLDEVTTDAPAADVMEGRTAA
;
A
#
# COMPACT_ATOMS: atom_id res chain seq x y z
N MET A 1 13.38 5.58 0.64
CA MET A 1 12.78 6.00 1.92
C MET A 1 12.61 4.82 2.90
N SER A 2 12.40 5.07 4.20
CA SER A 2 12.09 4.07 5.23
C SER A 2 10.59 3.76 5.31
N ALA A 3 10.19 2.70 6.03
CA ALA A 3 8.78 2.40 6.26
C ALA A 3 8.08 3.46 7.12
N GLN A 4 8.77 4.06 8.10
CA GLN A 4 8.27 5.23 8.85
C GLN A 4 7.85 6.38 7.93
N LEU A 5 8.70 6.75 6.95
CA LEU A 5 8.36 7.81 6.01
C LEU A 5 7.16 7.44 5.10
N ILE A 6 6.97 6.15 4.78
CA ILE A 6 5.76 5.70 4.08
C ILE A 6 4.54 5.93 4.96
N TYR A 7 4.64 5.53 6.23
CA TYR A 7 3.57 5.67 7.21
C TYR A 7 3.19 7.14 7.41
N ASP A 8 4.15 8.05 7.51
CA ASP A 8 3.87 9.47 7.77
C ASP A 8 3.35 10.22 6.52
N LEU A 9 3.95 9.97 5.35
CA LEU A 9 3.86 10.91 4.21
C LEU A 9 3.12 10.38 2.98
N VAL A 10 2.92 9.07 2.86
CA VAL A 10 2.43 8.48 1.61
C VAL A 10 0.94 8.17 1.71
N PRO A 11 0.08 8.67 0.82
CA PRO A 11 -1.35 8.41 0.90
C PRO A 11 -1.68 6.93 0.65
N LEU A 12 -2.76 6.44 1.27
CA LEU A 12 -3.33 5.14 0.92
C LEU A 12 -3.65 5.12 -0.58
N GLY A 13 -3.41 3.99 -1.23
CA GLY A 13 -3.62 3.77 -2.67
C GLY A 13 -2.36 3.97 -3.52
N ALA A 14 -1.28 4.53 -2.95
CA ALA A 14 0.01 4.63 -3.64
C ALA A 14 0.61 3.26 -3.96
N ILE A 15 1.34 3.15 -5.06
CA ILE A 15 2.14 1.96 -5.39
C ILE A 15 3.54 2.12 -4.83
N ILE A 16 3.97 1.12 -4.07
CA ILE A 16 5.25 1.12 -3.36
C ILE A 16 6.03 -0.12 -3.76
N ARG A 17 7.31 0.08 -4.09
CA ARG A 17 8.29 -1.00 -4.19
C ARG A 17 9.11 -1.06 -2.92
N PHE A 18 9.45 -2.27 -2.49
CA PHE A 18 10.36 -2.53 -1.38
C PHE A 18 11.51 -3.42 -1.82
N SER A 19 12.68 -3.25 -1.22
CA SER A 19 13.90 -3.99 -1.55
C SER A 19 14.84 -4.09 -0.35
N ASP A 20 15.55 -5.20 -0.24
CA ASP A 20 16.68 -5.38 0.69
C ASP A 20 18.04 -5.05 0.04
N GLY A 21 18.05 -4.50 -1.18
CA GLY A 21 19.25 -4.12 -1.91
C GLY A 21 19.99 -5.28 -2.59
N THR A 22 19.54 -6.52 -2.43
CA THR A 22 20.19 -7.67 -3.07
C THR A 22 19.91 -7.70 -4.59
N PRO A 23 20.91 -8.09 -5.42
CA PRO A 23 20.73 -8.11 -6.87
C PRO A 23 19.74 -9.19 -7.31
N ARG A 24 18.93 -8.88 -8.33
CA ARG A 24 17.93 -9.80 -8.88
C ARG A 24 18.61 -11.06 -9.47
N PRO A 25 18.25 -12.28 -9.01
CA PRO A 25 18.78 -13.51 -9.58
C PRO A 25 18.36 -13.71 -11.05
N PRO A 26 19.18 -14.41 -11.87
CA PRO A 26 18.79 -14.77 -13.24
C PRO A 26 17.51 -15.61 -13.28
N GLU A 27 16.69 -15.45 -14.32
CA GLU A 27 15.37 -16.06 -14.44
C GLU A 27 15.38 -17.60 -14.41
N ARG A 28 16.46 -18.21 -14.89
CA ARG A 28 16.65 -19.67 -14.82
C ARG A 28 16.71 -20.20 -13.38
N HIS A 29 17.08 -19.39 -12.39
CA HIS A 29 17.16 -19.79 -10.99
C HIS A 29 15.83 -19.54 -10.26
N ARG A 30 14.75 -20.18 -10.74
CA ARG A 30 13.36 -19.94 -10.28
C ARG A 30 13.20 -19.91 -8.75
N LYS A 31 13.79 -20.87 -8.02
CA LYS A 31 13.73 -20.91 -6.55
C LYS A 31 14.40 -19.69 -5.89
N LYS A 32 15.58 -19.31 -6.38
CA LYS A 32 16.30 -18.12 -5.87
C LYS A 32 15.53 -16.84 -6.21
N LEU A 33 14.97 -16.76 -7.42
CA LEU A 33 14.19 -15.61 -7.84
C LEU A 33 12.91 -15.44 -7.01
N ALA A 34 12.21 -16.54 -6.70
CA ALA A 34 11.04 -16.51 -5.82
C ALA A 34 11.42 -16.06 -4.40
N ALA A 35 12.48 -16.62 -3.82
CA ALA A 35 12.99 -16.21 -2.51
C ALA A 35 13.42 -14.74 -2.48
N TRP A 36 14.09 -14.27 -3.55
CA TRP A 36 14.45 -12.86 -3.71
C TRP A 36 13.22 -11.95 -3.79
N GLY A 37 12.20 -12.35 -4.55
CA GLY A 37 10.94 -11.61 -4.70
C GLY A 37 10.20 -11.44 -3.36
N HIS A 38 10.33 -12.38 -2.42
CA HIS A 38 9.78 -12.20 -1.08
C HIS A 38 10.35 -10.98 -0.35
N ARG A 39 11.55 -10.49 -0.66
CA ARG A 39 12.10 -9.25 -0.06
C ARG A 39 12.28 -8.11 -1.08
N ASN A 40 11.94 -8.35 -2.35
CA ASN A 40 12.11 -7.42 -3.45
C ASN A 40 10.91 -7.46 -4.39
N ASN A 41 9.83 -6.76 -4.03
CA ASN A 41 8.59 -6.71 -4.80
C ASN A 41 7.91 -5.34 -4.60
N GLY A 42 6.65 -5.19 -4.99
CA GLY A 42 5.87 -4.01 -4.72
C GLY A 42 4.40 -4.34 -4.55
N GLY A 43 3.65 -3.34 -4.12
CA GLY A 43 2.21 -3.45 -3.90
C GLY A 43 1.57 -2.10 -3.64
N ARG A 44 0.25 -2.10 -3.61
CA ARG A 44 -0.53 -0.91 -3.27
C ARG A 44 -0.62 -0.76 -1.76
N LEU A 45 -0.34 0.43 -1.24
CA LEU A 45 -0.55 0.75 0.17
C LEU A 45 -2.05 0.72 0.47
N ILE A 46 -2.49 -0.25 1.27
CA ILE A 46 -3.91 -0.42 1.58
C ILE A 46 -4.26 -0.11 3.02
N GLN A 47 -3.28 -0.11 3.93
CA GLN A 47 -3.56 0.18 5.33
C GLN A 47 -2.32 0.78 6.00
N LYS A 48 -2.58 1.69 6.92
CA LYS A 48 -1.63 2.16 7.93
C LYS A 48 -2.28 1.89 9.28
N ARG A 49 -1.52 1.38 10.25
CA ARG A 49 -2.00 1.23 11.63
C ARG A 49 -1.05 1.94 12.57
N ALA A 50 -1.59 2.82 13.40
CA ALA A 50 -0.83 3.48 14.45
C ALA A 50 -0.30 2.47 15.46
N GLU A 51 0.72 2.90 16.20
CA GLU A 51 1.16 2.17 17.37
C GLU A 51 -0.02 2.01 18.33
N ARG A 52 -0.19 0.81 18.87
CA ARG A 52 -1.21 0.54 19.86
C ARG A 52 -0.74 -0.39 20.93
N ARG A 53 -1.29 -0.22 22.12
CA ARG A 53 -1.02 -1.09 23.27
C ARG A 53 -2.12 -2.13 23.41
N VAL A 54 -1.72 -3.40 23.48
CA VAL A 54 -2.60 -4.54 23.74
C VAL A 54 -2.16 -5.18 25.05
N GLY A 55 -2.88 -4.88 26.14
CA GLY A 55 -2.49 -5.25 27.49
C GLY A 55 -1.15 -4.61 27.88
N ASN A 56 -0.14 -5.45 28.12
CA ASN A 56 1.22 -4.99 28.44
C ASN A 56 2.16 -4.92 27.22
N THR A 57 1.69 -5.31 26.03
CA THR A 57 2.51 -5.34 24.82
C THR A 57 2.25 -4.10 23.97
N VAL A 58 3.32 -3.41 23.57
CA VAL A 58 3.26 -2.35 22.56
C VAL A 58 3.44 -2.99 21.19
N ILE A 59 2.48 -2.75 20.30
CA ILE A 59 2.55 -3.14 18.90
C ILE A 59 2.87 -1.87 18.12
N GLY A 60 4.10 -1.79 17.59
CA GLY A 60 4.56 -0.66 16.80
C GLY A 60 3.70 -0.41 15.56
N ALA A 61 3.78 0.80 15.01
CA ALA A 61 3.04 1.18 13.83
C ALA A 61 3.39 0.28 12.63
N THR A 62 2.42 0.08 11.74
CA THR A 62 2.60 -0.79 10.57
C THR A 62 2.01 -0.19 9.31
N ILE A 63 2.54 -0.63 8.17
CA ILE A 63 1.96 -0.41 6.85
C ILE A 63 1.65 -1.77 6.22
N THR A 64 0.55 -1.87 5.48
CA THR A 64 0.18 -3.08 4.75
C THR A 64 0.07 -2.78 3.26
N LEU A 65 0.76 -3.57 2.45
CA LEU A 65 0.71 -3.54 1.00
C LEU A 65 -0.10 -4.72 0.46
N HIS A 66 -0.98 -4.46 -0.49
CA HIS A 66 -1.56 -5.48 -1.34
C HIS A 66 -0.59 -5.76 -2.50
N VAL A 67 0.06 -6.94 -2.51
CA VAL A 67 1.16 -7.26 -3.45
C VAL A 67 0.72 -8.16 -4.61
N GLY A 68 -0.52 -8.63 -4.62
CA GLY A 68 -1.10 -9.34 -5.75
C GLY A 68 -2.33 -10.18 -5.40
N ASP A 69 -3.04 -10.56 -6.46
CA ASP A 69 -4.18 -11.45 -6.44
C ASP A 69 -3.81 -12.77 -7.13
N TYR A 70 -4.32 -13.89 -6.61
CA TYR A 70 -4.13 -15.22 -7.19
C TYR A 70 -5.49 -15.84 -7.56
N GLY A 71 -5.59 -16.36 -8.79
CA GLY A 71 -6.76 -17.05 -9.30
C GLY A 71 -6.82 -17.13 -10.83
N GLY A 72 -7.63 -18.05 -11.36
CA GLY A 72 -7.84 -18.28 -12.80
C GLY A 72 -9.06 -17.57 -13.37
N GLY A 73 -9.31 -16.32 -12.96
CA GLY A 73 -10.45 -15.50 -13.40
C GLY A 73 -11.32 -14.94 -12.27
N VAL A 74 -11.36 -15.64 -11.13
CA VAL A 74 -11.90 -15.13 -9.85
C VAL A 74 -10.73 -15.02 -8.87
N VAL A 75 -10.61 -13.91 -8.14
CA VAL A 75 -9.59 -13.75 -7.10
C VAL A 75 -9.91 -14.69 -5.94
N VAL A 76 -9.09 -15.72 -5.77
CA VAL A 76 -9.23 -16.72 -4.69
C VAL A 76 -8.39 -16.32 -3.46
N LEU A 77 -7.28 -15.62 -3.68
CA LEU A 77 -6.39 -15.17 -2.60
C LEU A 77 -5.83 -13.79 -2.90
N ARG A 78 -6.06 -12.85 -1.99
CA ARG A 78 -5.33 -11.56 -1.92
C ARG A 78 -4.07 -11.75 -1.08
N VAL A 79 -2.92 -11.38 -1.62
CA VAL A 79 -1.65 -11.47 -0.89
C VAL A 79 -1.32 -10.11 -0.33
N HIS A 80 -1.33 -10.02 0.99
CA HIS A 80 -0.96 -8.82 1.74
C HIS A 80 0.40 -9.00 2.37
N ARG A 81 1.12 -7.88 2.50
CA ARG A 81 2.38 -7.84 3.22
C ARG A 81 2.43 -6.66 4.17
N THR A 82 2.56 -6.97 5.45
CA THR A 82 2.64 -5.97 6.52
C THR A 82 4.08 -5.78 6.95
N PHE A 83 4.49 -4.53 7.13
CA PHE A 83 5.80 -4.13 7.60
C PHE A 83 5.65 -3.28 8.85
N SER A 84 6.50 -3.53 9.85
CA SER A 84 6.76 -2.53 10.91
C SER A 84 7.36 -1.27 10.29
N VAL A 85 7.07 -0.11 10.86
CA VAL A 85 7.75 1.15 10.52
C VAL A 85 9.27 1.09 10.73
N ASP A 86 9.73 0.18 11.59
CA ASP A 86 11.15 -0.10 11.86
C ASP A 86 11.79 -1.09 10.88
N SER A 87 11.11 -1.45 9.77
CA SER A 87 11.65 -2.39 8.78
C SER A 87 13.00 -1.93 8.22
N ASP A 88 13.91 -2.89 8.09
CA ASP A 88 15.24 -2.73 7.47
C ASP A 88 15.21 -2.53 5.95
N LEU A 89 14.04 -2.67 5.32
CA LEU A 89 13.88 -2.56 3.88
C LEU A 89 13.88 -1.10 3.41
N ARG A 90 14.29 -0.92 2.15
CA ARG A 90 14.14 0.36 1.44
C ARG A 90 12.86 0.35 0.63
N PHE A 91 12.13 1.46 0.70
CA PHE A 91 10.89 1.67 -0.01
C PHE A 91 11.04 2.77 -1.04
N VAL A 92 10.27 2.68 -2.13
CA VAL A 92 10.17 3.69 -3.20
C VAL A 92 8.71 3.80 -3.60
N VAL A 93 8.15 5.01 -3.57
CA VAL A 93 6.82 5.29 -4.13
C VAL A 93 6.97 5.43 -5.63
N THR A 94 6.29 4.58 -6.40
CA THR A 94 6.34 4.60 -7.87
C THR A 94 5.09 5.24 -8.48
N GLU A 95 3.99 5.30 -7.74
CA GLU A 95 2.75 5.91 -8.19
C GLU A 95 1.97 6.43 -6.98
N ARG A 96 1.31 7.59 -7.13
CA ARG A 96 0.35 8.12 -6.14
C ARG A 96 -1.06 8.12 -6.74
N PRO A 97 -2.11 7.98 -5.92
CA PRO A 97 -3.48 8.15 -6.38
C PRO A 97 -3.66 9.49 -7.08
N ARG A 98 -4.41 9.49 -8.19
CA ARG A 98 -4.72 10.72 -8.92
C ARG A 98 -5.67 11.60 -8.11
N VAL A 99 -5.52 12.90 -8.22
CA VAL A 99 -6.53 13.86 -7.74
C VAL A 99 -7.87 13.55 -8.40
N GLY A 100 -8.95 13.60 -7.62
CA GLY A 100 -10.30 13.21 -8.04
C GLY A 100 -10.59 11.70 -7.99
N ALA A 101 -9.57 10.85 -7.76
CA ALA A 101 -9.81 9.45 -7.44
C ALA A 101 -10.46 9.32 -6.05
N VAL A 102 -11.23 8.26 -5.83
CA VAL A 102 -11.92 8.04 -4.55
C VAL A 102 -11.39 6.77 -3.89
N ARG A 103 -10.86 6.93 -2.68
CA ARG A 103 -10.45 5.81 -1.81
C ARG A 103 -11.69 5.27 -1.13
N VAL A 104 -12.02 4.01 -1.38
CA VAL A 104 -13.07 3.28 -0.65
C VAL A 104 -12.42 2.58 0.52
N LEU A 105 -12.67 3.08 1.72
CA LEU A 105 -12.18 2.51 2.97
C LEU A 105 -13.24 1.58 3.54
N SER A 106 -12.81 0.44 4.11
CA SER A 106 -13.72 -0.59 4.65
C SER A 106 -14.55 -0.12 5.85
N ARG A 107 -14.06 0.88 6.58
CA ARG A 107 -14.65 1.42 7.81
C ARG A 107 -14.07 2.82 8.08
N PRO A 108 -14.70 3.63 8.95
CA PRO A 108 -14.08 4.85 9.48
C PRO A 108 -12.93 4.55 10.45
N GLY A 109 -12.02 5.52 10.62
CA GLY A 109 -10.98 5.52 11.66
C GLY A 109 -9.59 5.06 11.20
N GLU A 110 -8.65 5.03 12.15
CA GLU A 110 -7.22 4.83 11.87
C GLU A 110 -6.84 3.41 11.42
N ASP A 111 -7.69 2.41 11.70
CA ASP A 111 -7.49 1.02 11.28
C ASP A 111 -8.15 0.70 9.93
N ALA A 112 -8.66 1.71 9.22
CA ALA A 112 -9.33 1.56 7.94
C ALA A 112 -8.42 0.93 6.86
N GLU A 113 -9.00 0.01 6.08
CA GLU A 113 -8.32 -0.62 4.95
C GLU A 113 -8.93 -0.11 3.65
N LEU A 114 -8.10 0.33 2.71
CA LEU A 114 -8.47 0.63 1.33
C LEU A 114 -8.83 -0.66 0.61
N VAL A 115 -10.12 -0.82 0.30
CA VAL A 115 -10.65 -2.01 -0.36
C VAL A 115 -10.80 -1.82 -1.87
N TYR A 116 -10.93 -0.57 -2.30
CA TYR A 116 -11.00 -0.19 -3.71
C TYR A 116 -10.50 1.25 -3.92
N LEU A 117 -9.80 1.49 -5.03
CA LEU A 117 -9.41 2.83 -5.46
C LEU A 117 -10.17 3.14 -6.75
N ALA A 118 -11.26 3.88 -6.63
CA ALA A 118 -12.13 4.24 -7.72
C ALA A 118 -11.58 5.43 -8.50
N SER A 119 -11.87 5.47 -9.79
CA SER A 119 -11.52 6.58 -10.69
C SER A 119 -12.36 7.84 -10.44
N SER A 120 -13.54 7.68 -9.84
CA SER A 120 -14.48 8.76 -9.51
C SER A 120 -15.42 8.32 -8.39
N ARG A 121 -16.23 9.24 -7.86
CA ARG A 121 -17.27 8.91 -6.88
C ARG A 121 -18.33 7.96 -7.44
N ALA A 122 -18.79 8.17 -8.67
CA ALA A 122 -19.79 7.31 -9.30
C ALA A 122 -19.28 5.87 -9.46
N ASP A 123 -18.02 5.70 -9.86
CA ASP A 123 -17.35 4.40 -9.94
C ASP A 123 -17.29 3.71 -8.57
N ALA A 124 -16.96 4.46 -7.51
CA ALA A 124 -16.95 3.95 -6.14
C ALA A 124 -18.33 3.46 -5.68
N GLU A 125 -19.39 4.23 -5.98
CA GLU A 125 -20.76 3.90 -5.63
C GLU A 125 -21.28 2.67 -6.39
N ILE A 126 -20.98 2.57 -7.69
CA ILE A 126 -21.29 1.37 -8.49
C ILE A 126 -20.58 0.15 -7.92
N TRP A 127 -19.30 0.29 -7.59
CA TRP A 127 -18.53 -0.80 -7.01
C TRP A 127 -19.15 -1.27 -5.68
N LEU A 128 -19.53 -0.35 -4.78
CA LEU A 128 -20.15 -0.69 -3.49
C LEU A 128 -21.50 -1.41 -3.63
N GLN A 129 -22.30 -1.13 -4.66
CA GLN A 129 -23.55 -1.86 -4.89
C GLN A 129 -23.34 -3.38 -5.06
N SER A 130 -22.18 -3.77 -5.57
CA SER A 130 -21.82 -5.17 -5.80
C SER A 130 -20.89 -5.74 -4.72
N HIS A 131 -20.45 -4.94 -3.75
CA HIS A 131 -19.44 -5.33 -2.75
C HIS A 131 -19.94 -5.01 -1.33
N GLY A 132 -20.08 -6.03 -0.49
CA GLY A 132 -20.66 -5.93 0.86
C GLY A 132 -19.78 -5.22 1.89
N TYR A 133 -19.62 -3.90 1.77
CA TYR A 133 -18.96 -3.03 2.75
C TYR A 133 -19.96 -2.02 3.32
N PRO A 134 -20.78 -2.40 4.31
CA PRO A 134 -21.84 -1.55 4.84
C PRO A 134 -21.33 -0.29 5.54
N ASP A 135 -20.13 -0.36 6.14
CA ASP A 135 -19.50 0.75 6.87
C ASP A 135 -18.50 1.54 6.01
N ALA A 136 -18.55 1.36 4.68
CA ALA A 136 -17.55 1.95 3.80
C ALA A 136 -17.56 3.49 3.86
N VAL A 137 -16.36 4.07 3.82
CA VAL A 137 -16.17 5.53 3.74
C VAL A 137 -15.51 5.87 2.41
N LEU A 138 -16.07 6.86 1.72
CA LEU A 138 -15.51 7.41 0.49
C LEU A 138 -14.65 8.63 0.81
N ASP A 139 -13.35 8.55 0.48
CA ASP A 139 -12.36 9.58 0.75
C ASP A 139 -11.71 10.04 -0.57
N GLU A 140 -12.15 11.19 -1.08
CA GLU A 140 -11.66 11.75 -2.33
C GLU A 140 -10.21 12.24 -2.20
N VAL A 141 -9.39 12.00 -3.22
CA VAL A 141 -8.03 12.49 -3.27
C VAL A 141 -8.05 13.94 -3.74
N THR A 142 -7.81 14.87 -2.82
CA THR A 142 -7.74 16.31 -3.11
C THR A 142 -6.28 16.79 -3.19
N THR A 143 -6.07 17.96 -3.80
CA THR A 143 -4.74 18.60 -3.89
C THR A 143 -4.18 19.08 -2.55
N ASP A 144 -5.04 19.20 -1.53
CA ASP A 144 -4.70 19.75 -0.21
C ASP A 144 -4.26 18.68 0.80
N ALA A 145 -4.28 17.39 0.42
CA ALA A 145 -3.60 16.36 1.19
C ALA A 145 -2.09 16.66 1.13
N PRO A 146 -1.35 16.72 2.26
CA PRO A 146 0.03 17.15 2.27
C PRO A 146 0.87 16.25 1.38
N ALA A 147 1.08 16.70 0.15
CA ALA A 147 2.05 16.13 -0.76
C ALA A 147 3.41 16.53 -0.19
N ALA A 148 3.94 15.70 0.71
CA ALA A 148 5.38 15.68 0.93
C ALA A 148 6.00 15.10 -0.35
N ASP A 149 6.11 15.99 -1.32
CA ASP A 149 6.75 15.78 -2.60
C ASP A 149 8.26 15.91 -2.37
N VAL A 150 8.86 14.85 -1.83
CA VAL A 150 10.31 14.66 -1.99
C VAL A 150 10.47 13.89 -3.29
N MET A 151 10.31 14.62 -4.39
CA MET A 151 10.82 14.27 -5.70
C MET A 151 12.35 14.27 -5.61
N GLU A 152 12.94 13.12 -5.29
CA GLU A 152 14.37 12.93 -5.55
C GLU A 152 14.53 12.61 -7.04
N GLY A 153 14.58 13.68 -7.83
CA GLY A 153 14.83 13.59 -9.26
C GLY A 153 15.11 14.95 -9.87
N ARG A 154 16.40 15.34 -9.94
CA ARG A 154 17.05 16.02 -11.09
C ARG A 154 18.56 16.27 -10.88
N THR A 155 19.35 15.36 -11.47
CA THR A 155 20.59 15.50 -12.29
C THR A 155 21.45 16.78 -12.29
N ALA A 156 22.78 16.59 -12.19
CA ALA A 156 23.90 17.10 -13.03
C ALA A 156 25.23 16.79 -12.29
N ALA A 157 26.37 16.39 -12.84
CA ALA A 157 26.92 16.29 -14.19
C ALA A 157 27.95 15.13 -14.22
#